data_AF-A0A060CFL6-F1
#
_entry.id   AF-A0A060CFL6-F1
#
_cell.length_a   1.000
_cell.length_b   1.000
_cell.length_c   1.000
_cell.angle_alpha   90.00
_cell.angle_beta   90.00
_cell.angle_gamma   90.00
#
_symmetry.space_group_name_H-M   'P 1'
#
loop_
_entity.id
_entity.type
_entity.pdbx_description
1 polymer ?
#
loop_
_entity_poly.entity_id
_entity_poly.type
_entity_poly.pdbx_seq_one_letter_code
_entity_poly.pdbx_strand_id
1 'polypeptide(L)' 'GRSRELQGPSLDRDGRRMDQGGASEVLRGTARWPGPGHNSTYTFDGRDYLVFHAYDVEDGGLPKLKVLPLEWDSEG' A
#
# COMPACT_ATOMS: atom_id res chain seq x y z
N GLY A 1 -2.55 3.24 -7.70
CA GLY A 1 -2.52 3.65 -9.11
C GLY A 1 -1.39 4.62 -9.34
N ARG A 2 -1.10 4.95 -10.60
CA ARG A 2 0.02 5.82 -10.98
C ARG A 2 -0.38 6.82 -12.06
N SER A 3 0.36 7.92 -12.15
CA SER A 3 0.25 8.91 -13.22
C SER A 3 1.63 9.39 -13.63
N ARG A 4 1.77 9.84 -14.89
CA ARG A 4 2.99 10.52 -15.37
C ARG A 4 3.01 12.00 -14.98
N GLU A 5 1.84 12.59 -14.75
CA GLU A 5 1.66 13.98 -14.34
C GLU A 5 1.20 14.04 -12.89
N LEU A 6 1.71 15.01 -12.13
CA LEU A 6 1.35 15.16 -10.72
C LEU A 6 -0.15 15.40 -10.53
N GLN A 7 -0.79 16.10 -11.46
CA GLN A 7 -2.22 16.40 -11.41
C GLN A 7 -3.11 15.23 -11.86
N GLY A 8 -2.52 14.14 -12.36
CA GLY A 8 -3.24 12.97 -12.81
C GLY A 8 -3.71 13.05 -14.28
N PRO A 9 -4.64 12.15 -14.69
CA PRO A 9 -5.32 11.18 -13.82
C PRO A 9 -4.39 10.06 -13.36
N SER A 10 -4.58 9.58 -12.13
CA SER A 10 -3.98 8.35 -11.64
C SER A 10 -4.85 7.15 -12.04
N LEU A 11 -4.25 6.14 -12.64
CA LEU A 11 -4.92 4.94 -13.12
C LEU A 11 -4.47 3.70 -12.33
N ASP A 12 -5.36 2.74 -12.12
CA ASP A 12 -5.01 1.40 -11.66
C ASP A 12 -4.44 0.52 -12.79
N ARG A 13 -4.06 -0.72 -12.47
CA ARG A 13 -3.47 -1.68 -13.43
C ARG A 13 -4.41 -2.02 -14.59
N ASP A 14 -5.73 -1.93 -14.38
CA ASP A 14 -6.76 -2.16 -15.42
C ASP A 14 -7.11 -0.88 -16.20
N GLY A 15 -6.40 0.22 -15.94
CA GLY A 15 -6.61 1.51 -16.60
C GLY A 15 -7.81 2.31 -16.08
N ARG A 16 -8.41 1.92 -14.96
CA ARG A 16 -9.54 2.64 -14.37
C ARG A 16 -9.04 3.81 -13.53
N ARG A 17 -9.76 4.94 -13.60
CA ARG A 17 -9.37 6.16 -12.91
C ARG A 17 -9.60 6.07 -11.40
N MET A 18 -8.62 6.51 -10.61
CA MET A 18 -8.73 6.49 -9.14
C MET A 18 -9.79 7.45 -8.59
N ASP A 19 -10.04 8.58 -9.27
CA ASP A 19 -11.14 9.49 -8.92
C ASP A 19 -12.53 8.95 -9.28
N GLN A 20 -12.58 7.76 -9.88
CA GLN A 20 -13.80 7.00 -10.18
C GLN A 20 -13.80 5.62 -9.49
N GLY A 21 -12.99 5.47 -8.44
CA GLY A 21 -12.91 4.24 -7.64
C GLY A 21 -12.01 3.15 -8.22
N GLY A 22 -11.20 3.45 -9.25
CA GLY A 22 -10.14 2.55 -9.71
C GLY A 22 -9.07 2.34 -8.63
N ALA A 23 -8.62 1.09 -8.46
CA ALA A 23 -7.59 0.73 -7.50
C ALA A 23 -6.93 -0.60 -7.88
N SER A 24 -5.64 -0.72 -7.59
CA SER A 24 -4.94 -2.02 -7.56
C SER A 24 -4.55 -2.29 -6.13
N GLU A 25 -4.94 -3.45 -5.61
CA GLU A 25 -4.60 -3.85 -4.25
C GLU A 25 -3.09 -4.13 -4.14
N VAL A 26 -2.43 -3.45 -3.21
CA VAL A 26 -1.00 -3.64 -2.91
C VAL A 26 -0.81 -4.62 -1.75
N LEU A 27 -1.63 -4.47 -0.70
CA LEU A 27 -1.53 -5.27 0.49
C LEU A 27 -2.92 -5.59 1.03
N ARG A 28 -3.19 -6.87 1.23
CA ARG A 28 -4.36 -7.36 1.95
C ARG A 28 -3.97 -7.82 3.35
N GLY A 29 -4.83 -7.54 4.32
CA GLY A 29 -4.68 -8.06 5.67
C GLY A 29 -4.75 -9.58 5.74
N THR A 30 -4.40 -10.13 6.89
CA THR A 30 -4.53 -11.57 7.18
C THR A 30 -5.52 -11.77 8.33
N ALA A 31 -5.84 -13.03 8.67
CA ALA A 31 -6.69 -13.33 9.82
C ALA A 31 -6.15 -12.77 11.14
N ARG A 32 -4.81 -12.76 11.32
CA ARG A 32 -4.17 -12.19 12.50
C ARG A 32 -3.99 -10.67 12.42
N TRP A 33 -3.71 -10.16 11.22
CA TRP A 33 -3.43 -8.74 10.97
C TRP A 33 -4.47 -8.12 10.02
N PRO A 34 -5.72 -7.94 10.46
CA PRO A 34 -6.73 -7.24 9.68
C PRO A 34 -6.44 -5.73 9.60
N GLY A 35 -7.07 -5.10 8.59
CA GLY A 35 -7.09 -3.65 8.42
C GLY A 35 -5.73 -2.96 8.28
N PRO A 36 -4.78 -3.45 7.45
CA PRO A 36 -3.59 -2.67 7.15
C PRO A 36 -3.97 -1.37 6.44
N GLY A 37 -3.41 -0.23 6.87
CA GLY A 37 -3.77 1.05 6.27
C GLY A 37 -2.95 2.24 6.76
N HIS A 38 -3.34 3.43 6.30
CA HIS A 38 -2.66 4.71 6.57
C HIS A 38 -1.15 4.59 6.34
N ASN A 39 -0.78 4.20 5.12
CA ASN A 39 0.59 3.89 4.79
C ASN A 39 1.40 5.14 4.39
N SER A 40 2.71 5.00 4.46
CA SER A 40 3.71 5.82 3.77
C SER A 40 4.73 4.92 3.09
N THR A 41 5.51 5.49 2.17
CA THR A 41 6.61 4.80 1.48
C THR A 41 7.89 5.61 1.56
N TYR A 42 9.02 4.91 1.69
CA TYR A 42 10.34 5.54 1.78
C TYR A 42 11.38 4.70 1.05
N THR A 43 12.40 5.37 0.52
CA THR A 43 13.61 4.73 0.00
C THR A 43 14.75 4.98 0.98
N PHE A 44 15.35 3.90 1.49
CA PHE A 44 16.57 3.95 2.31
C PHE A 44 17.63 3.03 1.68
N ASP A 45 18.83 3.55 1.45
CA ASP A 45 19.97 2.80 0.90
C ASP A 45 19.63 2.02 -0.38
N GLY A 46 18.81 2.63 -1.25
CA GLY A 46 18.38 2.03 -2.52
C GLY A 46 17.33 0.92 -2.38
N ARG A 47 16.69 0.78 -1.21
CA ARG A 47 15.58 -0.15 -0.97
C ARG A 47 14.32 0.61 -0.59
N ASP A 48 13.20 0.18 -1.14
CA ASP A 48 11.91 0.76 -0.84
C ASP A 48 11.21 0.00 0.28
N TYR A 49 10.46 0.73 1.10
CA TYR A 49 9.74 0.19 2.24
C TYR A 49 8.31 0.72 2.26
N LEU A 50 7.37 -0.17 2.59
CA LEU A 50 5.99 0.17 2.94
C LEU A 50 5.86 0.22 4.45
N VAL A 51 5.48 1.38 4.99
CA VAL A 51 5.30 1.62 6.43
C VAL A 51 3.81 1.85 6.69
N PHE A 52 3.20 1.13 7.61
CA PHE A 52 1.75 1.20 7.87
C PHE A 52 1.39 0.68 9.27
N HIS A 53 0.14 0.88 9.68
CA HIS A 53 -0.41 0.19 10.86
C HIS A 53 -1.25 -1.01 10.45
N ALA A 54 -1.29 -2.04 11.29
CA ALA A 54 -2.28 -3.12 11.25
C ALA A 54 -2.68 -3.50 12.69
N TYR A 55 -3.87 -4.05 12.86
CA TYR A 55 -4.41 -4.39 14.18
C TYR A 55 -4.03 -5.84 14.54
N ASP A 56 -3.43 -6.08 15.72
CA ASP A 56 -3.08 -7.44 16.14
C ASP A 56 -4.27 -8.11 16.85
N VAL A 57 -4.88 -9.10 16.22
CA VAL A 57 -6.00 -9.84 16.83
C VAL A 57 -5.59 -10.57 18.11
N GLU A 58 -4.33 -11.02 18.21
CA GLU A 58 -3.82 -11.70 19.41
C GLU A 58 -3.55 -10.74 20.57
N ASP A 59 -3.53 -9.42 20.31
CA ASP A 59 -3.33 -8.37 21.30
C ASP A 59 -4.49 -7.37 21.28
N GLY A 60 -5.72 -7.90 21.30
CA GLY A 60 -6.95 -7.13 21.49
C GLY A 60 -7.25 -6.11 20.39
N GLY A 61 -6.66 -6.26 19.20
CA GLY A 61 -6.79 -5.33 18.10
C GLY A 61 -5.98 -4.04 18.29
N LEU A 62 -4.94 -4.03 19.14
CA LEU A 62 -4.08 -2.86 19.27
C LEU A 62 -3.33 -2.60 17.94
N PRO A 63 -3.27 -1.33 17.47
CA PRO A 63 -2.55 -1.00 16.24
C PRO A 63 -1.04 -1.16 16.48
N LYS A 64 -0.37 -1.86 15.57
CA LYS A 64 1.08 -2.07 15.60
C LYS A 64 1.71 -1.49 14.33
N LEU A 65 2.89 -0.91 14.49
CA LEU A 65 3.76 -0.54 13.37
C LEU A 65 4.16 -1.79 12.60
N LYS A 66 4.01 -1.73 11.28
CA LYS A 66 4.54 -2.71 10.33
C LYS A 66 5.39 -2.00 9.30
N VAL A 67 6.52 -2.64 8.98
CA VAL A 67 7.43 -2.22 7.92
C VAL A 67 7.72 -3.44 7.08
N LEU A 68 7.42 -3.37 5.79
CA LEU A 68 7.68 -4.43 4.82
C LEU A 68 8.57 -3.88 3.70
N PRO A 69 9.45 -4.71 3.11
CA PRO A 69 10.05 -4.39 1.82
C PRO A 69 8.97 -4.10 0.78
N LEU A 70 9.19 -3.09 -0.05
CA LEU A 70 8.37 -2.79 -1.21
C LEU A 70 9.18 -3.11 -2.47
N GLU A 71 8.60 -3.92 -3.35
CA GLU A 71 9.22 -4.34 -4.60
C GLU A 71 8.36 -3.91 -5.78
N TRP A 72 9.01 -3.68 -6.91
CA TRP A 72 8.39 -3.30 -8.17
C TRP A 72 8.52 -4.44 -9.16
N ASP A 73 7.42 -4.81 -9.80
CA ASP A 73 7.43 -5.83 -10.84
C ASP A 73 7.97 -5.26 -12.17
N SER A 74 8.04 -6.10 -13.22
CA SER A 74 8.55 -5.67 -14.53
C SER A 74 7.69 -4.62 -15.22
N GLU A 75 6.44 -4.46 -14.81
CA GLU A 75 5.52 -3.44 -15.32
C GLU A 75 5.55 -2.14 -14.48
N GLY A 76 6.29 -2.15 -13.36
CA GLY A 76 6.42 -1.05 -12.39
C GLY A 76 5.19 -0.89 -11.51
#